data_AF-A0A6N3X3G8-F1
#
_entry.id   AF-A0A6N3X3G8-F1
#
_cell.length_a   1.000
_cell.length_b   1.000
_cell.length_c   1.000
_cell.angle_alpha   90.00
_cell.angle_beta   90.00
_cell.angle_gamma   90.00
#
_symmetry.space_group_name_H-M   'P 1'
#
loop_
_entity.id
_entity.type
_entity.pdbx_description
1 polymer ?
#
loop_
_entity_poly.entity_id
_entity_poly.type
_entity_poly.pdbx_seq_one_letter_code
_entity_poly.pdbx_strand_id
1 'polypeptide(L)'
;MMVQVRTNIRPEETRTGGEHVLFVEGSLDQLVLRALLGNSLRVEVMGPSSYVRSAAEALASHHPRYYFLIDRDHHDDQFVEQSWTNFPNPDEGNILVWRRREIENYFLDPPFLVQSKFCRASEAAELERTLVRAALERVFLDAANLVISSIREEQKQTWIQHFTNPADFTSQEVAIERLISQEAFVERSEKVSAMLSNDELISRFKESLASMIGDGERLTYGKGQWIKMIRGKKVLPQLLNSGGFQVTDAKGKTLTGKEMEKEIVKELAVKDVDSRPSDLKKLQQLVRGRVAST
;
A
#
# COMPACT_ATOMS: atom_id res chain seq x y z
N MET A 1 10.89 17.04 -6.75
CA MET A 1 12.09 16.53 -6.06
C MET A 1 12.93 15.81 -7.10
N MET A 2 14.13 16.29 -7.45
CA MET A 2 15.01 15.61 -8.41
C MET A 2 15.55 14.33 -7.79
N VAL A 3 15.32 13.19 -8.43
CA VAL A 3 16.03 11.95 -8.11
C VAL A 3 17.46 12.12 -8.60
N GLN A 4 18.40 12.37 -7.68
CA GLN A 4 19.82 12.31 -8.01
C GLN A 4 20.20 10.85 -8.28
N VAL A 5 20.30 10.49 -9.55
CA VAL A 5 20.95 9.26 -9.97
C VAL A 5 22.43 9.38 -9.59
N ARG A 6 22.84 8.65 -8.54
CA ARG A 6 24.26 8.59 -8.16
C ARG A 6 25.01 7.80 -9.24
N THR A 7 25.83 8.51 -10.01
CA THR A 7 26.68 7.94 -11.07
C THR A 7 27.97 7.31 -10.53
N ASN A 8 28.31 7.50 -9.26
CA ASN A 8 29.50 6.93 -8.62
C ASN A 8 29.11 5.90 -7.55
N ILE A 9 28.78 4.70 -8.00
CA ILE A 9 28.66 3.51 -7.13
C ILE A 9 30.08 3.10 -6.74
N ARG A 10 30.37 2.97 -5.45
CA ARG A 10 31.71 2.53 -4.99
C ARG A 10 31.92 1.08 -5.42
N PRO A 11 33.15 0.64 -5.78
CA PRO A 11 33.43 -0.75 -6.17
C PRO A 11 33.00 -1.80 -5.13
N GLU A 12 32.87 -1.40 -3.87
CA GLU A 12 32.39 -2.24 -2.76
C GLU A 12 30.86 -2.42 -2.76
N GLU A 13 30.09 -1.47 -3.28
CA GLU A 13 28.62 -1.55 -3.45
C GLU A 13 28.23 -2.41 -4.66
N THR A 14 29.14 -2.57 -5.63
CA THR A 14 28.95 -3.40 -6.84
C THR A 14 29.09 -4.91 -6.55
N ARG A 15 29.66 -5.30 -5.40
CA ARG A 15 29.94 -6.72 -5.10
C ARG A 15 28.74 -7.53 -4.58
N THR A 16 27.63 -6.89 -4.24
CA THR A 16 26.37 -7.57 -3.85
C THR A 16 25.17 -6.63 -4.05
N GLY A 17 24.45 -6.75 -5.17
CA GLY A 17 23.09 -6.18 -5.32
C GLY A 17 22.95 -4.66 -5.48
N GLY A 18 24.03 -3.88 -5.53
CA GLY A 18 23.98 -2.41 -5.64
C GLY A 18 23.33 -1.84 -6.91
N GLU A 19 23.15 -2.69 -7.93
CA GLU A 19 22.47 -2.36 -9.19
C GLU A 19 20.94 -2.48 -9.09
N HIS A 20 20.44 -3.20 -8.09
CA HIS A 20 19.01 -3.40 -7.86
C HIS A 20 18.48 -2.39 -6.86
N VAL A 21 17.36 -1.74 -7.22
CA VAL A 21 16.71 -0.75 -6.36
C VAL A 21 15.23 -1.08 -6.24
N LEU A 22 14.75 -1.19 -5.01
CA LEU A 22 13.33 -1.29 -4.67
C LEU A 22 12.85 0.04 -4.10
N PHE A 23 11.97 0.70 -4.83
CA PHE A 23 11.34 1.95 -4.40
C PHE A 23 10.05 1.66 -3.63
N VAL A 24 9.88 2.38 -2.53
CA VAL A 24 8.76 2.20 -1.60
C VAL A 24 8.17 3.55 -1.19
N GLU A 25 6.96 3.55 -0.66
CA GLU A 25 6.25 4.79 -0.33
C GLU A 25 6.70 5.43 0.99
N GLY A 26 6.96 4.60 1.99
CA GLY A 26 7.14 5.03 3.37
C GLY A 26 8.49 4.70 3.98
N SER A 27 8.86 5.48 5.01
CA SER A 27 10.07 5.20 5.79
C SER A 27 9.98 3.93 6.64
N LEU A 28 8.77 3.50 7.02
CA LEU A 28 8.58 2.24 7.75
C LEU A 28 8.77 1.04 6.80
N ASP A 29 8.23 1.11 5.58
CA ASP A 29 8.47 0.15 4.51
C ASP A 29 9.96 -0.06 4.29
N GLN A 30 10.69 1.05 4.11
CA GLN A 30 12.14 0.99 3.92
C GLN A 30 12.83 0.31 5.10
N LEU A 31 12.44 0.63 6.34
CA LEU A 31 13.03 0.03 7.53
C LEU A 31 12.81 -1.48 7.58
N VAL A 32 11.55 -1.92 7.43
CA VAL A 32 11.16 -3.33 7.48
C VAL A 32 11.80 -4.11 6.34
N LEU A 33 11.80 -3.57 5.12
CA LEU A 33 12.33 -4.24 3.95
C LEU A 33 13.85 -4.29 3.95
N ARG A 34 14.56 -3.26 4.44
CA ARG A 34 16.02 -3.36 4.65
C ARG A 34 16.37 -4.43 5.68
N ALA A 35 15.56 -4.54 6.74
CA ALA A 35 15.75 -5.58 7.74
C ALA A 35 15.51 -6.98 7.13
N LEU A 36 14.42 -7.16 6.40
CA LEU A 36 14.00 -8.43 5.78
C LEU A 36 14.93 -8.89 4.64
N LEU A 37 15.32 -7.97 3.75
CA LEU A 37 16.07 -8.28 2.53
C LEU A 37 17.59 -8.14 2.72
N GLY A 38 18.03 -7.51 3.81
CA GLY A 38 19.44 -7.24 4.06
C GLY A 38 20.07 -6.42 2.93
N ASN A 39 21.29 -6.79 2.54
CA ASN A 39 22.03 -6.14 1.45
C ASN A 39 21.75 -6.76 0.07
N SER A 40 20.66 -7.51 -0.10
CA SER A 40 20.35 -8.13 -1.39
C SER A 40 20.03 -7.09 -2.47
N LEU A 41 19.46 -5.94 -2.09
CA LEU A 41 19.23 -4.79 -2.96
C LEU A 41 19.13 -3.50 -2.15
N ARG A 42 19.13 -2.35 -2.83
CA ARG A 42 18.91 -1.04 -2.20
C ARG A 42 17.42 -0.75 -2.07
N VAL A 43 16.97 -0.38 -0.88
CA VAL A 43 15.57 0.09 -0.67
C VAL A 43 15.55 1.60 -0.49
N GLU A 44 14.80 2.31 -1.33
CA GLU A 44 14.74 3.78 -1.38
C GLU A 44 13.29 4.29 -1.27
N VAL A 45 13.09 5.41 -0.57
CA VAL A 45 11.77 6.02 -0.41
C VAL A 45 11.53 7.00 -1.57
N MET A 46 10.37 6.88 -2.22
CA MET A 46 9.99 7.72 -3.36
C MET A 46 8.76 8.61 -3.07
N GLY A 47 8.10 8.42 -1.93
CA GLY A 47 6.90 9.16 -1.55
C GLY A 47 5.60 8.50 -2.04
N PRO A 48 4.48 9.24 -2.13
CA PRO A 48 3.15 8.65 -2.41
C PRO A 48 3.06 7.77 -3.67
N SER A 49 2.16 6.78 -3.65
CA SER A 49 1.88 5.81 -4.72
C SER A 49 1.78 6.41 -6.14
N SER A 50 1.21 7.61 -6.30
CA SER A 50 1.08 8.28 -7.60
C SER A 50 2.43 8.66 -8.21
N TYR A 51 3.41 9.09 -7.42
CA TYR A 51 4.76 9.36 -7.91
C TYR A 51 5.51 8.07 -8.24
N VAL A 52 5.25 7.01 -7.47
CA VAL A 52 5.83 5.69 -7.70
C VAL A 52 5.38 5.12 -9.04
N ARG A 53 4.09 5.19 -9.38
CA ARG A 53 3.57 4.70 -10.67
C ARG A 53 4.11 5.48 -11.85
N SER A 54 4.07 6.81 -11.81
CA SER A 54 4.62 7.61 -12.91
C SER A 54 6.12 7.39 -13.08
N ALA A 55 6.86 7.19 -11.99
CA ALA A 55 8.27 6.82 -12.06
C ALA A 55 8.47 5.41 -12.65
N ALA A 56 7.63 4.45 -12.29
CA ALA A 56 7.68 3.09 -12.82
C ALA A 56 7.48 3.06 -14.34
N GLU A 57 6.44 3.75 -14.84
CA GLU A 57 6.16 3.88 -16.27
C GLU A 57 7.31 4.55 -17.03
N ALA A 58 7.97 5.55 -16.43
CA ALA A 58 9.07 6.27 -17.06
C ALA A 58 10.41 5.53 -16.99
N LEU A 59 10.65 4.73 -15.95
CA LEU A 59 11.97 4.17 -15.65
C LEU A 59 12.09 2.69 -16.00
N ALA A 60 11.03 1.89 -15.96
CA ALA A 60 11.14 0.44 -16.04
C ALA A 60 11.75 -0.05 -17.37
N SER A 61 11.43 0.62 -18.48
CA SER A 61 11.96 0.31 -19.81
C SER A 61 13.47 0.59 -19.94
N HIS A 62 13.98 1.56 -19.18
CA HIS A 62 15.39 1.97 -19.21
C HIS A 62 16.21 1.42 -18.03
N HIS A 63 15.53 0.95 -16.98
CA HIS A 63 16.11 0.46 -15.74
C HIS A 63 15.42 -0.85 -15.30
N PRO A 64 15.70 -1.99 -15.97
CA PRO A 64 15.05 -3.28 -15.68
C PRO A 64 15.38 -3.88 -14.31
N ARG A 65 16.28 -3.23 -13.55
CA ARG A 65 16.67 -3.59 -12.18
C ARG A 65 16.02 -2.69 -11.13
N TYR A 66 15.17 -1.75 -11.56
CA TYR A 66 14.36 -0.92 -10.68
C TYR A 66 12.99 -1.55 -10.51
N TYR A 67 12.58 -1.64 -9.26
CA TYR A 67 11.35 -2.28 -8.83
C TYR A 67 10.58 -1.32 -7.94
N PHE A 68 9.26 -1.47 -7.90
CA PHE A 68 8.39 -0.57 -7.17
C PHE A 68 7.42 -1.38 -6.33
N LEU A 69 7.30 -1.05 -5.05
CA LEU A 69 6.38 -1.70 -4.12
C LEU A 69 5.50 -0.63 -3.47
N ILE A 70 4.19 -0.73 -3.73
CA ILE A 70 3.19 0.27 -3.34
C ILE A 70 2.15 -0.31 -2.38
N ASP A 71 1.52 0.59 -1.62
CA ASP A 71 0.36 0.30 -0.80
C ASP A 71 -0.81 -0.19 -1.68
N ARG A 72 -1.71 -0.98 -1.10
CA ARG A 72 -2.84 -1.54 -1.85
C ARG A 72 -3.84 -0.49 -2.31
N ASP A 73 -4.01 0.56 -1.51
CA ASP A 73 -4.98 1.64 -1.71
C ASP A 73 -6.37 1.14 -2.17
N HIS A 74 -6.71 1.35 -3.45
CA HIS A 74 -8.00 1.03 -4.08
C HIS A 74 -7.94 -0.20 -5.00
N HIS A 75 -6.79 -0.86 -5.09
CA HIS A 75 -6.61 -2.00 -5.98
C HIS A 75 -7.44 -3.21 -5.52
N ASP A 76 -8.18 -3.79 -6.47
CA ASP A 76 -8.93 -5.02 -6.27
C ASP A 76 -7.99 -6.23 -6.11
N ASP A 77 -8.55 -7.35 -5.62
CA ASP A 77 -7.77 -8.58 -5.39
C ASP A 77 -7.17 -9.14 -6.68
N GLN A 78 -7.85 -9.00 -7.82
CA GLN A 78 -7.39 -9.55 -9.10
C GLN A 78 -6.11 -8.86 -9.55
N PHE A 79 -6.10 -7.52 -9.57
CA PHE A 79 -4.93 -6.73 -9.91
C PHE A 79 -3.76 -7.00 -8.96
N VAL A 80 -4.06 -7.07 -7.65
CA VAL A 80 -3.06 -7.38 -6.63
C VAL A 80 -2.42 -8.75 -6.93
N GLU A 81 -3.20 -9.82 -7.08
CA GLU A 81 -2.62 -11.15 -7.32
C GLU A 81 -1.90 -11.28 -8.65
N GLN A 82 -2.35 -10.57 -9.70
CA GLN A 82 -1.64 -10.49 -10.97
C GLN A 82 -0.26 -9.86 -10.77
N SER A 83 -0.16 -8.75 -10.03
CA SER A 83 1.13 -8.14 -9.71
C SER A 83 2.06 -9.11 -8.97
N TRP A 84 1.56 -9.91 -8.02
CA TRP A 84 2.38 -10.90 -7.32
C TRP A 84 2.84 -12.09 -8.18
N THR A 85 2.06 -12.43 -9.21
CA THR A 85 2.33 -13.56 -10.08
C THR A 85 3.36 -13.19 -11.15
N ASN A 86 3.24 -11.98 -11.70
CA ASN A 86 4.05 -11.52 -12.82
C ASN A 86 5.30 -10.74 -12.38
N PHE A 87 5.43 -10.37 -11.11
CA PHE A 87 6.53 -9.53 -10.67
C PHE A 87 7.90 -10.27 -10.68
N PRO A 88 8.96 -9.66 -11.23
CA PRO A 88 8.96 -8.36 -11.92
C PRO A 88 8.53 -8.48 -13.38
N ASN A 89 7.68 -7.55 -13.83
CA ASN A 89 7.25 -7.43 -15.23
C ASN A 89 7.57 -6.04 -15.79
N PRO A 90 8.58 -5.89 -16.67
CA PRO A 90 8.96 -4.60 -17.24
C PRO A 90 7.85 -3.93 -18.05
N ASP A 91 6.99 -4.71 -18.71
CA ASP A 91 5.86 -4.21 -19.50
C ASP A 91 4.75 -3.63 -18.60
N GLU A 92 4.73 -4.03 -17.33
CA GLU A 92 3.84 -3.51 -16.28
C GLU A 92 4.59 -2.61 -15.28
N GLY A 93 5.76 -2.08 -15.67
CA GLY A 93 6.50 -1.10 -14.87
C GLY A 93 7.28 -1.68 -13.68
N ASN A 94 7.43 -3.00 -13.57
CA ASN A 94 8.02 -3.69 -12.40
C ASN A 94 7.34 -3.29 -11.08
N ILE A 95 6.01 -3.16 -11.07
CA ILE A 95 5.22 -2.79 -9.89
C ILE A 95 4.73 -4.05 -9.16
N LEU A 96 4.87 -4.04 -7.83
CA LEU A 96 4.26 -4.98 -6.91
C LEU A 96 3.35 -4.22 -5.95
N VAL A 97 2.16 -4.75 -5.68
CA VAL A 97 1.19 -4.13 -4.76
C VAL A 97 1.03 -4.99 -3.52
N TRP A 98 1.07 -4.41 -2.33
CA TRP A 98 0.82 -5.16 -1.10
C TRP A 98 -0.55 -5.84 -1.09
N ARG A 99 -0.65 -7.08 -0.57
CA ARG A 99 -1.95 -7.76 -0.43
C ARG A 99 -2.80 -7.18 0.69
N ARG A 100 -2.16 -6.61 1.71
CA ARG A 100 -2.80 -5.81 2.76
C ARG A 100 -2.61 -4.34 2.43
N ARG A 101 -3.43 -3.47 3.03
CA ARG A 101 -3.48 -2.04 2.71
C ARG A 101 -2.12 -1.36 2.75
N GLU A 102 -1.39 -1.58 3.84
CA GLU A 102 -0.09 -0.97 4.12
C GLU A 102 0.80 -2.03 4.80
N ILE A 103 2.11 -1.81 4.86
CA ILE A 103 3.03 -2.76 5.50
C ILE A 103 2.70 -2.96 6.99
N GLU A 104 2.20 -1.92 7.66
CA GLU A 104 1.76 -1.94 9.05
C GLU A 104 0.68 -2.99 9.32
N ASN A 105 -0.18 -3.27 8.33
CA ASN A 105 -1.24 -4.27 8.45
C ASN A 105 -0.70 -5.69 8.65
N TYR A 106 0.55 -5.97 8.27
CA TYR A 106 1.21 -7.26 8.56
C TYR A 106 1.61 -7.41 10.03
N PHE A 107 1.68 -6.31 10.78
CA PHE A 107 1.97 -6.27 12.21
C PHE A 107 0.72 -6.08 13.06
N LEU A 108 -0.48 -6.15 12.48
CA LEU A 108 -1.77 -6.15 13.19
C LEU A 108 -2.24 -7.57 13.55
N ASP A 109 -1.30 -8.48 13.79
CA ASP A 109 -1.60 -9.88 14.07
C ASP A 109 -1.14 -10.26 15.49
N PRO A 110 -2.06 -10.34 16.47
CA PRO A 110 -1.72 -10.62 17.87
C PRO A 110 -0.84 -11.86 18.08
N PRO A 111 -1.12 -13.04 17.48
CA PRO A 111 -0.23 -14.21 17.57
C PRO A 111 1.20 -13.97 17.06
N PHE A 112 1.39 -13.08 16.08
CA PHE A 112 2.71 -12.69 15.60
C PHE A 112 3.37 -11.66 16.53
N LEU A 113 2.60 -10.68 17.00
CA LEU A 113 3.07 -9.61 17.88
C LEU A 113 3.58 -10.11 19.24
N VAL A 114 2.89 -11.10 19.85
CA VAL A 114 3.31 -11.68 21.14
C VAL A 114 4.68 -12.37 21.05
N GLN A 115 5.14 -12.71 19.85
CA GLN A 115 6.47 -13.26 19.65
C GLN A 115 7.57 -12.22 19.83
N SER A 116 7.27 -10.91 19.84
CA SER A 116 8.30 -9.89 20.02
C SER A 116 8.91 -9.99 21.41
N LYS A 117 10.25 -9.87 21.51
CA LYS A 117 10.95 -9.81 22.80
C LYS A 117 10.55 -8.61 23.66
N PHE A 118 9.92 -7.62 23.03
CA PHE A 118 9.42 -6.40 23.66
C PHE A 118 7.98 -6.51 24.15
N CYS A 119 7.26 -7.58 23.76
CA CYS A 119 5.92 -7.82 24.26
C CYS A 119 5.97 -8.16 25.75
N ARG A 120 5.02 -7.59 26.49
CA ARG A 120 4.78 -7.83 27.92
C ARG A 120 3.38 -8.37 28.19
N ALA A 121 2.51 -8.39 27.17
CA ALA A 121 1.23 -9.08 27.25
C ALA A 121 1.46 -10.56 27.54
N SER A 122 0.68 -11.09 28.47
CA SER A 122 0.77 -12.49 28.88
C SER A 122 0.13 -13.43 27.83
N GLU A 123 -0.87 -12.92 27.12
CA GLU A 123 -1.67 -13.67 26.14
C GLU A 123 -2.01 -12.82 24.91
N ALA A 124 -2.11 -13.47 23.75
CA ALA A 124 -2.54 -12.82 22.50
C ALA A 124 -3.94 -12.20 22.61
N ALA A 125 -4.80 -12.74 23.47
CA ALA A 125 -6.16 -12.24 23.70
C ALA A 125 -6.20 -10.79 24.24
N GLU A 126 -5.17 -10.36 24.98
CA GLU A 126 -5.08 -8.96 25.47
C GLU A 126 -4.82 -7.99 24.31
N LEU A 127 -3.91 -8.36 23.41
CA LEU A 127 -3.60 -7.60 22.20
C LEU A 127 -4.77 -7.62 21.22
N GLU A 128 -5.48 -8.74 21.11
CA GLU A 128 -6.69 -8.86 20.29
C GLU A 128 -7.76 -7.86 20.71
N ARG A 129 -8.11 -7.81 22.01
CA ARG A 129 -9.10 -6.86 22.53
C ARG A 129 -8.70 -5.41 22.24
N THR A 130 -7.42 -5.11 22.39
CA THR A 130 -6.89 -3.77 22.11
C THR A 130 -6.97 -3.42 20.62
N LEU A 131 -6.60 -4.37 19.75
CA LEU A 131 -6.66 -4.22 18.30
C LEU A 131 -8.10 -4.01 17.82
N VAL A 132 -9.05 -4.83 18.28
CA VAL A 132 -10.47 -4.70 17.93
C VAL A 132 -11.01 -3.35 18.38
N ARG A 133 -10.67 -2.89 19.59
CA ARG A 133 -11.07 -1.55 20.07
C ARG A 133 -10.51 -0.43 19.19
N ALA A 134 -9.22 -0.46 18.89
CA ALA A 134 -8.55 0.52 18.01
C ALA A 134 -9.15 0.53 16.59
N ALA A 135 -9.56 -0.65 16.10
CA ALA A 135 -10.19 -0.79 14.80
C ALA A 135 -11.65 -0.30 14.78
N LEU A 136 -12.41 -0.54 15.85
CA LEU A 136 -13.80 -0.08 15.99
C LEU A 136 -13.93 1.44 15.93
N GLU A 137 -12.95 2.19 16.46
CA GLU A 137 -12.92 3.66 16.40
C GLU A 137 -12.93 4.22 14.98
N ARG A 138 -12.64 3.39 13.97
CA ARG A 138 -12.33 3.88 12.62
C ARG A 138 -12.84 3.00 11.48
N VAL A 139 -13.35 1.79 11.74
CA VAL A 139 -13.77 0.87 10.67
C VAL A 139 -14.81 1.50 9.74
N PHE A 140 -15.79 2.24 10.29
CA PHE A 140 -16.78 2.96 9.50
C PHE A 140 -16.18 4.12 8.70
N LEU A 141 -15.24 4.85 9.31
CA LEU A 141 -14.50 5.92 8.62
C LEU A 141 -13.66 5.36 7.47
N ASP A 142 -12.97 4.25 7.68
CA ASP A 142 -12.14 3.62 6.66
C ASP A 142 -13.01 3.00 5.55
N ALA A 143 -14.17 2.42 5.86
CA ALA A 143 -15.15 1.97 4.87
C ALA A 143 -15.70 3.12 4.01
N ALA A 144 -16.09 4.24 4.63
CA ALA A 144 -16.53 5.42 3.90
C ALA A 144 -15.42 5.99 2.99
N ASN A 145 -14.18 6.02 3.48
CA ASN A 145 -13.04 6.46 2.67
C ASN A 145 -12.74 5.51 1.50
N LEU A 146 -12.98 4.21 1.64
CA LEU A 146 -12.85 3.27 0.52
C LEU A 146 -13.86 3.57 -0.58
N VAL A 147 -15.11 3.89 -0.25
CA VAL A 147 -16.12 4.33 -1.23
C VAL A 147 -15.67 5.60 -1.95
N ILE A 148 -15.19 6.61 -1.20
CA ILE A 148 -14.68 7.85 -1.79
C ILE A 148 -13.49 7.57 -2.73
N SER A 149 -12.57 6.71 -2.32
CA SER A 149 -11.43 6.32 -3.15
C SER A 149 -11.87 5.59 -4.42
N SER A 150 -12.73 4.57 -4.31
CA SER A 150 -13.27 3.84 -5.48
C SER A 150 -13.93 4.78 -6.49
N ILE A 151 -14.77 5.69 -6.01
CA ILE A 151 -15.42 6.70 -6.85
C ILE A 151 -14.38 7.57 -7.55
N ARG A 152 -13.39 8.09 -6.83
CA ARG A 152 -12.32 8.92 -7.42
C ARG A 152 -11.57 8.20 -8.53
N GLU A 153 -11.34 6.90 -8.38
CA GLU A 153 -10.59 6.11 -9.36
C GLU A 153 -11.44 5.79 -10.60
N GLU A 154 -12.71 5.44 -10.43
CA GLU A 154 -13.67 5.34 -11.54
C GLU A 154 -13.76 6.65 -12.33
N GLN A 155 -13.57 7.79 -11.65
CA GLN A 155 -13.58 9.09 -12.28
C GLN A 155 -12.35 9.40 -13.14
N LYS A 156 -11.20 8.73 -12.92
CA LYS A 156 -9.96 8.98 -13.69
C LYS A 156 -9.95 8.40 -15.09
N GLN A 157 -10.92 7.56 -15.46
CA GLN A 157 -10.97 6.95 -16.79
C GLN A 157 -11.05 8.00 -17.90
N THR A 158 -10.37 7.78 -19.02
CA THR A 158 -10.54 8.61 -20.23
C THR A 158 -11.93 8.33 -20.82
N TRP A 159 -12.83 9.31 -20.74
CA TRP A 159 -14.23 9.17 -21.17
C TRP A 159 -14.60 10.04 -22.37
N ILE A 160 -13.67 10.86 -22.86
CA ILE A 160 -13.84 11.71 -24.04
C ILE A 160 -12.54 11.74 -24.83
N GLN A 161 -12.64 11.64 -26.15
CA GLN A 161 -11.51 11.80 -27.04
C GLN A 161 -11.33 13.27 -27.41
N HIS A 162 -10.08 13.70 -27.58
CA HIS A 162 -9.81 15.02 -28.12
C HIS A 162 -10.23 15.08 -29.59
N PHE A 163 -10.68 16.25 -30.03
CA PHE A 163 -10.89 16.52 -31.45
C PHE A 163 -9.56 16.45 -32.20
N THR A 164 -9.54 15.80 -33.37
CA THR A 164 -8.30 15.51 -34.12
C THR A 164 -8.19 16.23 -35.45
N ASN A 165 -9.30 16.74 -36.02
CA ASN A 165 -9.33 17.36 -37.34
C ASN A 165 -9.50 18.89 -37.25
N PRO A 166 -8.46 19.69 -37.53
CA PRO A 166 -8.54 21.15 -37.49
C PRO A 166 -9.54 21.75 -38.49
N ALA A 167 -9.80 21.07 -39.62
CA ALA A 167 -10.73 21.56 -40.64
C ALA A 167 -12.18 21.65 -40.14
N ASP A 168 -12.51 20.93 -39.06
CA ASP A 168 -13.83 20.99 -38.40
C ASP A 168 -14.03 22.26 -37.55
N PHE A 169 -12.97 23.05 -37.32
CA PHE A 169 -12.93 24.19 -36.41
C PHE A 169 -12.56 25.48 -37.16
N THR A 170 -13.43 25.90 -38.09
CA THR A 170 -13.17 27.03 -39.00
C THR A 170 -13.34 28.41 -38.38
N SER A 171 -14.05 28.52 -37.25
CA SER A 171 -14.22 29.77 -36.50
C SER A 171 -14.38 29.50 -35.00
N GLN A 172 -14.32 30.55 -34.20
CA GLN A 172 -14.55 30.48 -32.76
C GLN A 172 -15.97 29.97 -32.44
N GLU A 173 -16.98 30.42 -33.18
CA GLU A 173 -18.38 30.03 -32.99
C GLU A 173 -18.58 28.54 -33.25
N VAL A 174 -18.02 28.02 -34.35
CA VAL A 174 -18.08 26.59 -34.69
C VAL A 174 -17.35 25.75 -33.64
N ALA A 175 -16.21 26.24 -33.14
CA ALA A 175 -15.47 25.57 -32.08
C ALA A 175 -16.27 25.46 -30.79
N ILE A 176 -16.95 26.55 -30.39
CA ILE A 176 -17.82 26.56 -29.21
C ILE A 176 -19.00 25.61 -29.41
N GLU A 177 -19.70 25.70 -30.54
CA GLU A 177 -20.85 24.85 -30.84
C GLU A 177 -20.50 23.36 -30.76
N ARG A 178 -19.40 22.95 -31.41
CA ARG A 178 -18.93 21.55 -31.36
C ARG A 178 -18.52 21.11 -29.97
N LEU A 179 -17.96 22.00 -29.16
CA LEU A 179 -17.59 21.69 -27.79
C LEU A 179 -18.84 21.48 -26.91
N ILE A 180 -19.83 22.37 -26.99
CA ILE A 180 -21.03 22.26 -26.15
C ILE A 180 -21.98 21.16 -26.62
N SER A 181 -21.95 20.79 -27.90
CA SER A 181 -22.79 19.73 -28.47
C SER A 181 -22.23 18.32 -28.25
N GLN A 182 -21.12 18.19 -27.53
CA GLN A 182 -20.47 16.91 -27.33
C GLN A 182 -21.28 16.04 -26.35
N GLU A 183 -21.92 14.99 -26.88
CA GLU A 183 -22.79 14.06 -26.15
C GLU A 183 -22.09 13.41 -24.97
N ALA A 184 -20.78 13.16 -25.08
CA ALA A 184 -19.97 12.59 -24.00
C ALA A 184 -20.03 13.42 -22.70
N PHE A 185 -20.23 14.75 -22.77
CA PHE A 185 -20.40 15.58 -21.58
C PHE A 185 -21.72 15.31 -20.85
N VAL A 186 -22.81 15.09 -21.61
CA VAL A 186 -24.14 14.80 -21.07
C VAL A 186 -24.13 13.42 -20.41
N GLU A 187 -23.69 12.40 -21.14
CA GLU A 187 -23.56 11.02 -20.64
C GLU A 187 -22.69 10.97 -19.38
N ARG A 188 -21.58 11.72 -19.38
CA ARG A 188 -20.69 11.77 -18.21
C ARG A 188 -21.38 12.42 -17.01
N SER A 189 -22.10 13.51 -17.22
CA SER A 189 -22.84 14.19 -16.14
C SER A 189 -23.88 13.27 -15.52
N GLU A 190 -24.65 12.55 -16.33
CA GLU A 190 -25.65 11.58 -15.86
C GLU A 190 -25.01 10.43 -15.08
N LYS A 191 -23.94 9.84 -15.61
CA LYS A 191 -23.19 8.78 -14.93
C LYS A 191 -22.64 9.23 -13.58
N VAL A 192 -22.06 10.44 -13.52
CA VAL A 192 -21.55 11.02 -12.26
C VAL A 192 -22.68 11.27 -11.27
N SER A 193 -23.81 11.80 -11.74
CA SER A 193 -24.97 12.04 -10.89
C SER A 193 -25.53 10.75 -10.28
N ALA A 194 -25.65 9.68 -11.08
CA ALA A 194 -26.09 8.38 -10.59
C ALA A 194 -25.12 7.78 -9.56
N MET A 195 -23.81 7.85 -9.85
CA MET A 195 -22.74 7.34 -8.97
C MET A 195 -22.68 8.08 -7.62
N LEU A 196 -23.06 9.35 -7.59
CA LEU A 196 -23.09 10.20 -6.38
C LEU A 196 -24.48 10.28 -5.72
N SER A 197 -25.45 9.50 -6.21
CA SER A 197 -26.78 9.44 -5.60
C SER A 197 -26.72 8.84 -4.19
N ASN A 198 -27.64 9.24 -3.32
CA ASN A 198 -27.68 8.74 -1.94
C ASN A 198 -27.79 7.21 -1.89
N ASP A 199 -28.64 6.62 -2.74
CA ASP A 199 -28.87 5.18 -2.74
C ASP A 199 -27.61 4.41 -3.16
N GLU A 200 -26.91 4.90 -4.18
CA GLU A 200 -25.65 4.30 -4.64
C GLU A 200 -24.56 4.42 -3.56
N LEU A 201 -24.41 5.59 -2.94
CA LEU A 201 -23.43 5.79 -1.87
C LEU A 201 -23.72 4.89 -0.65
N ILE A 202 -24.99 4.73 -0.29
CA ILE A 202 -25.42 3.83 0.79
C ILE A 202 -25.12 2.38 0.41
N SER A 203 -25.41 1.97 -0.82
CA SER A 203 -25.15 0.60 -1.29
C SER A 203 -23.66 0.29 -1.25
N ARG A 204 -22.83 1.13 -1.87
CA ARG A 204 -21.37 0.98 -1.88
C ARG A 204 -20.76 0.95 -0.48
N PHE A 205 -21.28 1.79 0.43
CA PHE A 205 -20.84 1.79 1.83
C PHE A 205 -21.18 0.48 2.53
N LYS A 206 -22.42 -0.01 2.38
CA LYS A 206 -22.86 -1.27 2.98
C LYS A 206 -22.05 -2.45 2.46
N GLU A 207 -21.79 -2.51 1.16
CA GLU A 207 -20.97 -3.55 0.53
C GLU A 207 -19.52 -3.49 1.03
N SER A 208 -18.92 -2.30 1.06
CA SER A 208 -17.57 -2.10 1.59
C SER A 208 -17.47 -2.54 3.05
N LEU A 209 -18.43 -2.12 3.88
CA LEU A 209 -18.49 -2.47 5.29
C LEU A 209 -18.70 -3.98 5.48
N ALA A 210 -19.61 -4.60 4.75
CA ALA A 210 -19.88 -6.03 4.80
C ALA A 210 -18.63 -6.85 4.45
N SER A 211 -17.89 -6.44 3.41
CA SER A 211 -16.60 -7.06 3.07
C SER A 211 -15.56 -6.92 4.19
N MET A 212 -15.52 -5.75 4.85
CA MET A 212 -14.60 -5.51 5.96
C MET A 212 -14.95 -6.34 7.20
N ILE A 213 -16.20 -6.35 7.66
CA ILE A 213 -16.58 -6.98 8.95
C ILE A 213 -17.05 -8.42 8.82
N GLY A 214 -17.37 -8.88 7.61
CA GLY A 214 -17.99 -10.17 7.32
C GLY A 214 -19.48 -10.21 7.68
N ASP A 215 -20.03 -11.41 7.85
CA ASP A 215 -21.46 -11.64 8.14
C ASP A 215 -21.87 -11.27 9.59
N GLY A 216 -20.99 -10.65 10.36
CA GLY A 216 -21.21 -10.32 11.76
C GLY A 216 -21.68 -8.88 11.98
N GLU A 217 -22.57 -8.67 12.94
CA GLU A 217 -22.98 -7.33 13.38
C GLU A 217 -21.88 -6.59 14.16
N ARG A 218 -20.86 -7.30 14.64
CA ARG A 218 -19.77 -6.77 15.48
C ARG A 218 -18.41 -7.11 14.89
N LEU A 219 -17.51 -6.12 14.92
CA LEU A 219 -16.11 -6.33 14.56
C LEU A 219 -15.48 -7.38 15.47
N THR A 220 -15.03 -8.48 14.87
CA THR A 220 -14.42 -9.60 15.57
C THR A 220 -13.08 -9.91 14.92
N TYR A 221 -12.05 -10.19 15.73
CA TYR A 221 -10.77 -10.62 15.19
C TYR A 221 -10.89 -11.95 14.43
N GLY A 222 -10.13 -12.07 13.35
CA GLY A 222 -10.18 -13.24 12.45
C GLY A 222 -11.43 -13.33 11.57
N LYS A 223 -12.40 -12.41 11.68
CA LYS A 223 -13.58 -12.36 10.80
C LYS A 223 -13.51 -11.17 9.83
N GLY A 224 -14.00 -11.38 8.61
CA GLY A 224 -13.98 -10.37 7.55
C GLY A 224 -12.56 -10.03 7.07
N GLN A 225 -12.44 -8.96 6.29
CA GLN A 225 -11.16 -8.49 5.72
C GLN A 225 -10.62 -7.21 6.39
N TRP A 226 -11.24 -6.71 7.46
CA TRP A 226 -10.91 -5.40 8.04
C TRP A 226 -9.43 -5.25 8.43
N ILE A 227 -8.77 -6.29 8.95
CA ILE A 227 -7.32 -6.22 9.28
C ILE A 227 -6.50 -5.91 8.03
N LYS A 228 -6.92 -6.41 6.87
CA LYS A 228 -6.24 -6.15 5.59
C LYS A 228 -6.58 -4.77 5.03
N MET A 229 -7.74 -4.20 5.37
CA MET A 229 -8.30 -3.01 4.71
C MET A 229 -8.29 -1.73 5.56
N ILE A 230 -8.09 -1.83 6.88
CA ILE A 230 -8.02 -0.68 7.78
C ILE A 230 -6.68 0.06 7.63
N ARG A 231 -6.60 1.35 7.99
CA ARG A 231 -5.32 2.08 7.96
C ARG A 231 -4.35 1.59 9.05
N GLY A 232 -3.42 0.71 8.69
CA GLY A 232 -2.42 0.16 9.59
C GLY A 232 -1.57 1.23 10.28
N LYS A 233 -1.16 2.27 9.54
CA LYS A 233 -0.43 3.47 10.02
C LYS A 233 -1.10 4.20 11.18
N LYS A 234 -2.39 3.96 11.40
CA LYS A 234 -3.15 4.58 12.48
C LYS A 234 -3.51 3.60 13.60
N VAL A 235 -3.72 2.33 13.27
CA VAL A 235 -4.05 1.28 14.25
C VAL A 235 -2.82 0.74 14.96
N LEU A 236 -1.74 0.47 14.22
CA LEU A 236 -0.52 -0.12 14.77
C LEU A 236 0.06 0.74 15.91
N PRO A 237 0.20 2.07 15.78
CA PRO A 237 0.68 2.89 16.88
C PRO A 237 -0.22 2.81 18.12
N GLN A 238 -1.55 2.80 17.96
CA GLN A 238 -2.47 2.68 19.11
C GLN A 238 -2.30 1.32 19.82
N LEU A 239 -2.15 0.25 19.05
CA LEU A 239 -1.94 -1.10 19.58
C LEU A 239 -0.62 -1.19 20.34
N LEU A 240 0.49 -0.71 19.77
CA LEU A 240 1.81 -0.80 20.40
C LEU A 240 1.96 0.12 21.61
N ASN A 241 1.31 1.29 21.59
CA ASN A 241 1.34 2.26 22.72
C ASN A 241 0.28 1.99 23.80
N SER A 242 -0.45 0.87 23.73
CA SER A 242 -1.51 0.52 24.71
C SER A 242 -0.99 0.03 26.06
N GLY A 243 0.33 -0.10 26.23
CA GLY A 243 0.97 -0.62 27.45
C GLY A 243 1.41 -2.09 27.36
N GLY A 244 1.10 -2.79 26.26
CA GLY A 244 1.51 -4.19 26.05
C GLY A 244 2.97 -4.37 25.61
N PHE A 245 3.73 -3.30 25.39
CA PHE A 245 5.10 -3.35 24.89
C PHE A 245 6.03 -2.45 25.69
N GLN A 246 7.27 -2.90 25.85
CA GLN A 246 8.34 -2.14 26.49
C GLN A 246 9.65 -2.32 25.72
N VAL A 247 10.19 -1.20 25.23
CA VAL A 247 11.45 -1.16 24.49
C VAL A 247 12.40 -0.20 25.20
N THR A 248 13.65 -0.59 25.36
CA THR A 248 14.73 0.28 25.84
C THR A 248 15.83 0.41 24.81
N ASP A 249 16.44 1.58 24.70
CA ASP A 249 17.63 1.78 23.89
C ASP A 249 18.88 1.12 24.50
N ALA A 250 20.02 1.24 23.82
CA ALA A 250 21.30 0.71 24.29
C ALA A 250 21.80 1.34 25.62
N LYS A 251 21.24 2.48 26.02
CA LYS A 251 21.54 3.18 27.28
C LYS A 251 20.51 2.87 28.38
N GLY A 252 19.55 1.97 28.12
CA GLY A 252 18.49 1.60 29.05
C GLY A 252 17.33 2.60 29.12
N LYS A 253 17.27 3.62 28.26
CA LYS A 253 16.17 4.58 28.22
C LYS A 253 14.96 3.97 27.51
N THR A 254 13.79 4.07 28.12
CA THR A 254 12.53 3.64 27.48
C THR A 254 12.25 4.43 26.20
N LEU A 255 12.01 3.72 25.11
CA LEU A 255 11.57 4.28 23.83
C LEU A 255 10.04 4.34 23.81
N THR A 256 9.48 5.36 23.14
CA THR A 256 8.03 5.56 23.00
C THR A 256 7.66 5.99 21.58
N GLY A 257 6.36 5.92 21.24
CA GLY A 257 5.85 6.41 19.97
C GLY A 257 6.53 5.74 18.76
N LYS A 258 6.98 6.56 17.80
CA LYS A 258 7.56 6.08 16.54
C LYS A 258 8.88 5.34 16.71
N GLU A 259 9.68 5.66 17.72
CA GLU A 259 10.97 4.97 17.93
C GLU A 259 10.73 3.55 18.44
N MET A 260 9.80 3.40 19.37
CA MET A 260 9.36 2.10 19.88
C MET A 260 8.76 1.23 18.76
N GLU A 261 7.87 1.81 17.96
CA GLU A 261 7.25 1.13 16.81
C GLU A 261 8.30 0.57 15.85
N LYS A 262 9.29 1.40 15.47
CA LYS A 262 10.38 1.00 14.57
C LYS A 262 11.18 -0.18 15.09
N GLU A 263 11.54 -0.19 16.37
CA GLU A 263 12.31 -1.28 16.96
C GLU A 263 11.52 -2.59 17.02
N ILE A 264 10.21 -2.52 17.34
CA ILE A 264 9.34 -3.70 17.38
C ILE A 264 9.16 -4.30 15.98
N VAL A 265 8.77 -3.49 14.98
CA VAL A 265 8.53 -4.03 13.63
C VAL A 265 9.81 -4.53 12.98
N LYS A 266 10.95 -3.87 13.23
CA LYS A 266 12.25 -4.30 12.73
C LYS A 266 12.68 -5.64 13.33
N GLU A 267 12.49 -5.83 14.63
CA GLU A 267 12.80 -7.11 15.30
C GLU A 267 11.92 -8.24 14.75
N LEU A 268 10.61 -8.01 14.66
CA LEU A 268 9.67 -8.99 14.12
C LEU A 268 9.93 -9.33 12.64
N ALA A 269 10.35 -8.35 11.83
CA ALA A 269 10.62 -8.55 10.41
C ALA A 269 11.78 -9.54 10.16
N VAL A 270 12.82 -9.50 10.99
CA VAL A 270 14.02 -10.37 10.83
C VAL A 270 13.90 -11.69 11.57
N LYS A 271 12.99 -11.79 12.53
CA LYS A 271 12.83 -12.99 13.35
C LYS A 271 12.44 -14.16 12.46
N ASP A 272 13.27 -15.21 12.47
CA ASP A 272 12.99 -16.44 11.73
C ASP A 272 11.96 -17.22 12.52
N VAL A 273 10.69 -17.00 12.18
CA VAL A 273 9.57 -17.66 12.83
C VAL A 273 8.67 -18.23 11.76
N ASP A 274 8.23 -19.46 11.97
CA ASP A 274 7.17 -20.08 11.17
C ASP A 274 5.93 -19.18 11.09
N SER A 275 5.69 -18.35 12.12
CA SER A 275 4.60 -17.39 12.20
C SER A 275 4.79 -16.08 11.42
N ARG A 276 5.95 -15.81 10.79
CA ARG A 276 6.09 -14.60 9.95
C ARG A 276 5.02 -14.63 8.84
N PRO A 277 4.33 -13.49 8.58
CA PRO A 277 3.33 -13.42 7.52
C PRO A 277 3.87 -13.97 6.18
N SER A 278 3.09 -14.84 5.55
CA SER A 278 3.45 -15.56 4.32
C SER A 278 3.87 -14.62 3.19
N ASP A 279 3.22 -13.45 3.08
CA ASP A 279 3.55 -12.44 2.06
C ASP A 279 4.96 -11.87 2.23
N LEU A 280 5.42 -11.65 3.47
CA LEU A 280 6.79 -11.20 3.72
C LEU A 280 7.80 -12.30 3.34
N LYS A 281 7.48 -13.58 3.60
CA LYS A 281 8.30 -14.71 3.15
C LYS A 281 8.34 -14.79 1.62
N LYS A 282 7.18 -14.68 0.96
CA LYS A 282 7.06 -14.73 -0.50
C LYS A 282 7.79 -13.56 -1.16
N LEU A 283 7.68 -12.35 -0.61
CA LEU A 283 8.43 -11.19 -1.11
C LEU A 283 9.94 -11.42 -1.03
N GLN A 284 10.43 -11.92 0.11
CA GLN A 284 11.84 -12.22 0.28
C GLN A 284 12.32 -13.25 -0.76
N GLN A 285 11.51 -14.29 -1.04
CA GLN A 285 11.81 -15.29 -2.06
C GLN A 285 11.84 -14.69 -3.48
N LEU A 286 10.82 -13.91 -3.85
CA LEU A 286 10.73 -13.25 -5.16
C LEU A 286 11.95 -12.37 -5.41
N VAL A 287 12.30 -11.51 -4.44
CA VAL A 287 13.45 -10.61 -4.54
C VAL A 287 14.76 -11.38 -4.63
N ARG A 288 14.98 -12.37 -3.75
CA ARG A 288 16.23 -13.16 -3.77
C ARG A 288 16.39 -13.95 -5.06
N GLY A 289 15.32 -14.60 -5.53
CA GLY A 289 15.33 -15.32 -6.80
C GLY A 289 15.70 -14.41 -7.95
N ARG A 290 15.18 -13.17 -7.96
CA ARG A 290 15.50 -12.19 -8.99
C ARG A 290 16.95 -11.73 -8.94
N VAL A 291 17.44 -11.31 -7.77
CA VAL A 291 18.83 -10.84 -7.61
C VAL A 291 19.84 -11.95 -7.94
N ALA A 292 19.52 -13.21 -7.63
CA ALA A 292 20.38 -14.36 -7.91
C ALA A 292 20.35 -14.84 -9.37
N SER A 293 19.32 -14.47 -10.15
CA SER A 293 19.17 -14.87 -11.57
C SER A 293 19.86 -13.90 -12.55
N THR A 294 20.63 -12.93 -12.03
CA THR A 294 21.40 -11.92 -12.76
C THR A 294 22.87 -12.04 -12.46
#